data_AF-A0A1G7BXM0-F1
#
_entry.id   AF-A0A1G7BXM0-F1
#
_cell.length_a   1.000
_cell.length_b   1.000
_cell.length_c   1.000
_cell.angle_alpha   90.00
_cell.angle_beta   90.00
_cell.angle_gamma   90.00
#
_symmetry.space_group_name_H-M   'P 1'
#
loop_
_entity.id
_entity.type
_entity.pdbx_description
1 polymer ?
#
loop_
_entity_poly.entity_id
_entity_poly.type
_entity_poly.pdbx_seq_one_letter_code
_entity_poly.pdbx_strand_id
1 'polypeptide(L)' 'MKEKIRHLIAEKLIQKGEAKMSLHRLIRIDGATDERVNRILDHIRSLEEDIEMLERILKQLKQ' A
#
# COMPACT_ATOMS: atom_id res chain seq x y z
N MET A 1 16.11 9.53 -12.28
CA MET A 1 15.78 8.15 -11.84
C MET A 1 15.36 8.09 -10.37
N LYS A 2 16.18 8.56 -9.42
CA LYS A 2 15.82 8.66 -7.98
C LYS A 2 14.49 9.38 -7.71
N GLU A 3 14.25 10.48 -8.42
CA GLU A 3 13.01 11.27 -8.27
C GLU A 3 11.76 10.52 -8.76
N LYS A 4 11.87 9.76 -9.86
CA LYS A 4 10.78 8.89 -10.33
C LYS A 4 10.44 7.82 -9.29
N ILE A 5 11.46 7.21 -8.65
CA ILE A 5 11.24 6.22 -7.58
C ILE A 5 10.58 6.87 -6.36
N ARG A 6 10.99 8.08 -5.97
CA ARG A 6 10.31 8.83 -4.89
C ARG A 6 8.84 9.11 -5.20
N HIS A 7 8.52 9.47 -6.44
CA HIS A 7 7.12 9.63 -6.86
C HIS A 7 6.33 8.32 -6.78
N LEU A 8 6.91 7.20 -7.22
CA LEU A 8 6.26 5.88 -7.12
C LEU A 8 6.02 5.48 -5.65
N ILE A 9 6.98 5.72 -4.75
CA ILE A 9 6.80 5.49 -3.31
C ILE A 9 5.66 6.35 -2.76
N ALA A 10 5.62 7.64 -3.11
CA ALA A 10 4.55 8.55 -2.68
C ALA A 10 3.17 8.09 -3.17
N GLU A 11 3.07 7.69 -4.44
CA GLU A 11 1.83 7.14 -5.01
C GLU A 11 1.35 5.89 -4.27
N LYS A 12 2.26 4.94 -4.02
CA LYS A 12 1.95 3.71 -3.28
C LYS A 12 1.54 3.97 -1.83
N LEU A 13 2.14 4.97 -1.18
CA LEU A 13 1.74 5.40 0.17
C LEU A 13 0.32 5.98 0.19
N ILE A 14 -0.05 6.76 -0.83
CA ILE A 14 -1.42 7.29 -0.98
C ILE A 14 -2.41 6.14 -1.15
N GLN A 15 -2.15 5.22 -2.08
CA GLN A 15 -2.98 4.04 -2.32
C GLN A 15 -3.16 3.20 -1.05
N LYS A 16 -2.08 3.02 -0.26
CA LYS A 16 -2.12 2.32 1.03
C LYS A 16 -3.02 3.03 2.04
N GLY A 17 -2.96 4.35 2.10
CA GLY A 17 -3.83 5.17 2.93
C GLY A 17 -5.31 4.98 2.56
N GLU A 18 -5.63 5.05 1.27
CA GLU A 18 -6.98 4.85 0.75
C GLU A 18 -7.51 3.44 1.03
N ALA A 19 -6.67 2.42 0.87
CA ALA A 19 -7.00 1.03 1.18
C ALA A 19 -7.30 0.85 2.68
N LYS A 20 -6.49 1.43 3.58
CA LYS A 20 -6.73 1.41 5.03
C LYS A 20 -8.04 2.12 5.41
N MET A 21 -8.32 3.28 4.79
CA MET A 21 -9.60 3.97 5.00
C MET A 21 -10.78 3.12 4.53
N SER A 22 -10.62 2.41 3.41
CA SER A 22 -11.65 1.52 2.87
C SER A 22 -11.89 0.31 3.77
N LEU A 23 -10.82 -0.30 4.30
CA LEU A 23 -10.90 -1.37 5.29
C LEU A 23 -11.67 -0.94 6.53
N HIS A 24 -11.31 0.22 7.08
CA HIS A 24 -11.94 0.74 8.28
C HIS A 24 -13.42 1.09 8.07
N ARG A 25 -13.78 1.63 6.89
CA ARG A 25 -15.19 1.79 6.50
C ARG A 25 -15.91 0.45 6.38
N LEU A 26 -15.27 -0.54 5.76
CA LEU A 26 -15.85 -1.86 5.55
C LEU A 26 -16.16 -2.55 6.89
N ILE A 27 -15.21 -2.58 7.82
CA ILE A 27 -15.38 -3.21 9.14
C ILE A 27 -16.51 -2.55 9.95
N ARG A 28 -16.81 -1.26 9.71
CA ARG A 28 -17.90 -0.53 10.38
C ARG A 28 -19.28 -0.83 9.79
N ILE A 29 -19.35 -1.48 8.63
CA ILE A 29 -20.62 -1.84 7.99
C ILE A 29 -21.00 -3.24 8.48
N ASP A 30 -22.20 -3.35 9.05
CA ASP A 30 -22.79 -4.65 9.40
C ASP A 30 -22.98 -5.49 8.12
N GLY A 31 -22.43 -6.70 8.09
CA GLY A 31 -22.38 -7.56 6.89
C GLY A 31 -21.09 -7.51 6.07
N ALA A 32 -20.00 -6.96 6.60
CA ALA A 32 -18.67 -7.16 6.01
C ALA A 32 -18.31 -8.66 6.03
N THR A 33 -18.02 -9.23 4.86
CA THR A 33 -17.56 -10.62 4.78
C THR A 33 -16.05 -10.68 4.96
N ASP A 34 -15.57 -11.75 5.58
CA ASP A 34 -14.14 -12.03 5.76
C ASP A 34 -13.40 -11.98 4.42
N GLU A 35 -14.01 -12.43 3.33
CA GLU A 35 -13.42 -12.39 2.00
C GLU A 35 -13.17 -10.96 1.48
N ARG A 36 -14.08 -10.02 1.75
CA ARG A 36 -13.90 -8.61 1.35
C ARG A 36 -12.83 -7.93 2.21
N VAL A 37 -12.81 -8.24 3.51
CA VAL A 37 -11.79 -7.77 4.44
C VAL A 37 -10.41 -8.29 4.03
N ASN A 38 -10.30 -9.59 3.78
CA ASN A 38 -9.05 -10.25 3.36
C ASN A 38 -8.51 -9.68 2.05
N ARG A 39 -9.37 -9.45 1.05
CA ARG A 39 -8.95 -8.80 -0.21
C ARG A 39 -8.30 -7.43 0.00
N ILE A 40 -8.84 -6.62 0.91
CA ILE A 40 -8.26 -5.30 1.20
C ILE A 40 -6.95 -5.45 1.98
N LEU A 41 -6.87 -6.40 2.91
CA LEU A 41 -5.65 -6.71 3.65
C LEU A 41 -4.52 -7.20 2.74
N ASP A 42 -4.83 -8.10 1.80
CA ASP A 42 -3.88 -8.61 0.81
C ASP A 42 -3.38 -7.48 -0.09
N HIS A 43 -4.27 -6.58 -0.50
CA HIS A 43 -3.89 -5.40 -1.27
C HIS A 43 -2.96 -4.46 -0.47
N ILE A 44 -3.25 -4.21 0.81
CA ILE A 44 -2.38 -3.42 1.69
C ILE A 44 -1.00 -4.07 1.82
N ARG A 45 -0.93 -5.40 1.98
CA ARG A 45 0.33 -6.13 2.07
C ARG A 45 1.14 -6.00 0.79
N SER A 46 0.52 -6.18 -0.37
CA SER A 46 1.20 -6.00 -1.67
C SER A 46 1.75 -4.58 -1.84
N LEU A 47 1.02 -3.55 -1.40
CA LEU A 47 1.53 -2.17 -1.42
C LEU A 47 2.72 -1.97 -0.48
N GLU A 48 2.75 -2.65 0.66
CA GLU A 48 3.88 -2.61 1.60
C GLU A 48 5.13 -3.26 1.00
N GLU A 49 4.98 -4.41 0.34
CA GLU A 49 6.07 -5.10 -0.37
C GLU A 49 6.63 -4.24 -1.53
N ASP A 50 5.75 -3.62 -2.31
CA ASP A 50 6.13 -2.69 -3.39
C ASP A 50 6.95 -1.50 -2.85
N ILE A 51 6.49 -0.87 -1.75
CA ILE A 51 7.19 0.26 -1.12
C ILE A 51 8.58 -0.19 -0.64
N GLU A 52 8.66 -1.32 0.07
CA GLU A 52 9.93 -1.83 0.58
C GLU A 52 10.93 -2.12 -0.54
N MET A 53 10.47 -2.71 -1.65
CA MET A 53 11.30 -2.95 -2.83
C MET A 53 11.82 -1.62 -3.42
N LEU A 54 10.94 -0.63 -3.59
CA LEU A 54 11.31 0.69 -4.12
C LEU A 54 12.29 1.43 -3.21
N GLU A 55 12.14 1.33 -1.89
CA GLU A 55 13.07 1.89 -0.91
C GLU A 55 14.45 1.23 -0.99
N ARG A 56 14.51 -0.11 -1.13
CA ARG A 56 15.76 -0.85 -1.33
C ARG A 56 16.48 -0.40 -2.61
N ILE A 57 15.76 -0.27 -3.73
CA ILE A 57 16.32 0.23 -5.00
C ILE A 57 16.82 1.67 -4.83
N LEU A 58 16.04 2.55 -4.18
CA LEU A 58 16.44 3.93 -3.94
C LEU A 58 17.72 4.02 -3.08
N LYS A 59 17.87 3.14 -2.09
CA LYS A 59 19.07 3.04 -1.26
C LYS A 59 20.29 2.61 -2.08
N GLN A 60 20.16 1.61 -2.96
CA GLN A 60 21.23 1.18 -3.85
C GLN A 60 21.68 2.28 -4.82
N LEU A 61 20.75 3.09 -5.33
CA LEU A 61 21.10 4.22 -6.19
C LEU A 61 21.79 5.37 -5.45
N LYS A 62 21.61 5.48 -4.13
CA LYS A 62 22.24 6.53 -3.30
C LYS A 62 23.70 6.23 -2.99
N GLN A 63 24.10 4.95 -3.02
CA GLN A 63 25.50 4.53 -3.05
C GLN A 63 26.11 4.85 -4.42
#